data_AF-A0A8S8Z7P1-F1
#
_entry.id   AF-A0A8S8Z7P1-F1
#
_cell.length_a   1.000
_cell.length_b   1.000
_cell.length_c   1.000
_cell.angle_alpha   90.00
_cell.angle_beta   90.00
_cell.angle_gamma   90.00
#
_symmetry.space_group_name_H-M   'P 1'
#
loop_
_entity.id
_entity.type
_entity.pdbx_description
1 polymer ?
#
loop_
_entity_poly.entity_id
_entity_poly.type
_entity_poly.pdbx_seq_one_letter_code
_entity_poly.pdbx_strand_id
1 'polypeptide(L)'
;MLPLRDENPHPPGFKPKLTIALIIMNVIVFGIEVAITGQFIEFSNREAMNMFLTWGAVPGCVTGQIDGVNTGMGIVNCPAIPELTLITSTFMHGGIMHLGGNMLFLWIFGDNIEAKFGR
;
A
#
# COMPACT_ATOMS: atom_id res chain seq x y z
N MET A 1 -7.20 6.08 22.61
CA MET A 1 -6.37 4.90 22.95
C MET A 1 -5.96 4.27 21.63
N LEU A 2 -4.67 4.00 21.42
CA LEU A 2 -4.20 3.25 20.24
C LEU A 2 -4.54 1.77 20.45
N PRO A 3 -5.32 1.12 19.59
CA PRO A 3 -5.59 -0.30 19.71
C PRO A 3 -4.29 -1.06 19.43
N LEU A 4 -3.87 -1.92 20.35
CA LEU A 4 -2.63 -2.73 20.19
C LEU A 4 -2.95 -4.20 19.86
N ARG A 5 -4.17 -4.65 20.18
CA ARG A 5 -4.65 -6.01 19.99
C ARG A 5 -6.17 -6.03 20.17
N ASP A 6 -6.83 -7.05 19.63
CA ASP A 6 -8.19 -7.44 20.02
C ASP A 6 -8.21 -8.54 21.11
N GLU A 7 -9.43 -8.89 21.54
CA GLU A 7 -9.70 -9.98 22.48
C GLU A 7 -10.48 -11.15 21.82
N ASN A 8 -10.53 -11.21 20.48
CA ASN A 8 -11.31 -12.22 19.79
C ASN A 8 -10.64 -13.60 19.94
N PRO A 9 -11.40 -14.65 20.32
CA PRO A 9 -10.85 -15.98 20.47
C PRO A 9 -10.56 -16.61 19.10
N HIS A 10 -9.37 -17.18 18.95
CA HIS A 10 -8.99 -17.95 17.75
C HIS A 10 -9.13 -19.46 17.99
N PRO A 11 -9.44 -20.25 16.93
CA PRO A 11 -9.40 -21.70 17.01
C PRO A 11 -8.02 -22.24 17.45
N PRO A 12 -7.94 -23.35 18.20
CA PRO A 12 -6.65 -23.93 18.61
C PRO A 12 -5.75 -24.22 17.40
N GLY A 13 -4.53 -23.66 17.40
CA GLY A 13 -3.56 -23.84 16.31
C GLY A 13 -3.74 -22.89 15.12
N PHE A 14 -4.70 -21.97 15.16
CA PHE A 14 -4.87 -20.94 14.13
C PHE A 14 -3.61 -20.05 14.03
N LYS A 15 -3.19 -19.79 12.79
CA LYS A 15 -2.13 -18.84 12.45
C LYS A 15 -2.59 -18.03 11.24
N PRO A 16 -2.58 -16.69 11.29
CA PRO A 16 -3.10 -15.86 10.22
C PRO A 16 -2.07 -15.73 9.08
N LYS A 17 -1.99 -16.77 8.23
CA LYS A 17 -0.97 -16.91 7.18
C LYS A 17 -1.12 -15.83 6.11
N LEU A 18 -2.35 -15.55 5.67
CA LEU A 18 -2.61 -14.54 4.64
C LEU A 18 -2.31 -13.13 5.18
N THR A 19 -2.73 -12.86 6.41
CA THR A 19 -2.44 -11.58 7.08
C THR A 19 -0.92 -11.36 7.17
N ILE A 20 -0.17 -12.37 7.62
CA ILE A 20 1.30 -12.31 7.67
C ILE A 20 1.90 -12.12 6.28
N ALA A 21 1.39 -12.83 5.26
CA ALA A 21 1.87 -12.70 3.88
C ALA A 21 1.64 -11.29 3.33
N LEU A 22 0.47 -10.69 3.59
CA LEU A 22 0.17 -9.31 3.20
C LEU A 22 1.07 -8.31 3.93
N ILE A 23 1.33 -8.51 5.22
CA ILE A 23 2.26 -7.66 5.98
C ILE A 23 3.66 -7.73 5.35
N ILE A 24 4.18 -8.92 5.08
CA ILE A 24 5.49 -9.11 4.45
C ILE A 24 5.54 -8.43 3.09
N MET A 25 4.49 -8.58 2.27
CA MET A 25 4.42 -7.94 0.95
C MET A 25 4.47 -6.42 1.05
N ASN A 26 3.69 -5.81 1.95
CA ASN A 26 3.71 -4.36 2.17
C ASN A 26 5.07 -3.85 2.67
N VAL A 27 5.73 -4.60 3.56
CA VAL A 27 7.08 -4.24 4.04
C VAL A 27 8.13 -4.32 2.92
N ILE A 28 8.04 -5.33 2.04
CA ILE A 28 8.94 -5.44 0.88
C ILE A 28 8.72 -4.28 -0.09
N VAL A 29 7.45 -3.98 -0.42
CA VAL A 29 7.11 -2.85 -1.30
C VAL A 29 7.62 -1.55 -0.70
N PHE A 30 7.41 -1.30 0.59
CA PHE A 30 7.93 -0.12 1.26
C PHE A 30 9.46 -0.03 1.22
N GLY A 31 10.18 -1.16 1.36
CA GLY A 31 11.64 -1.19 1.18
C GLY A 31 12.08 -0.74 -0.22
N ILE A 32 11.31 -1.11 -1.26
CA ILE A 32 11.53 -0.64 -2.63
C ILE A 32 11.21 0.84 -2.76
N GLU A 33 10.12 1.32 -2.17
CA GLU A 33 9.75 2.75 -2.17
C GLU A 33 10.83 3.60 -1.50
N VAL A 34 11.38 3.15 -0.37
CA VAL A 34 12.52 3.81 0.30
C VAL A 34 13.76 3.82 -0.60
N ALA A 35 14.03 2.73 -1.32
CA ALA A 35 15.17 2.66 -2.24
C ALA A 35 15.01 3.59 -3.45
N ILE A 36 13.79 3.76 -3.97
CA ILE A 36 13.48 4.66 -5.10
C ILE A 36 13.51 6.11 -4.64
N THR A 37 12.88 6.43 -3.51
CA THR A 37 12.70 7.81 -3.05
C THR A 37 13.91 8.31 -2.26
N GLY A 38 14.69 7.44 -1.64
CA GLY A 38 15.73 7.81 -0.68
C GLY A 38 15.17 8.43 0.62
N GLN A 39 13.87 8.33 0.87
CA GLN A 39 13.19 8.86 2.04
C GLN A 39 12.61 7.71 2.86
N PHE A 40 12.42 7.90 4.18
CA PHE A 40 11.87 6.87 5.08
C PHE A 40 10.71 7.41 5.92
N ILE A 41 10.84 8.63 6.45
CA ILE A 41 9.85 9.21 7.37
C ILE A 41 8.61 9.67 6.60
N GLU A 42 8.82 10.49 5.57
CA GLU A 42 7.79 11.12 4.75
C GLU A 42 8.33 11.24 3.33
N PHE A 43 7.54 10.82 2.35
CA PHE A 43 7.89 10.88 0.94
C PHE A 43 7.36 12.17 0.33
N SER A 44 8.27 13.05 -0.07
CA SER A 44 7.93 14.42 -0.48
C SER A 44 8.75 14.95 -1.66
N ASN A 45 9.71 14.16 -2.15
CA ASN A 45 10.56 14.58 -3.25
C ASN A 45 9.96 14.23 -4.62
N ARG A 46 10.69 14.59 -5.68
CA ARG A 46 10.28 14.35 -7.06
C ARG A 46 10.16 12.87 -7.40
N GLU A 47 11.05 12.03 -6.87
CA GLU A 47 11.02 10.58 -7.11
C GLU A 47 9.77 9.94 -6.51
N ALA A 48 9.39 10.37 -5.30
CA ALA A 48 8.13 9.98 -4.68
C ALA A 48 6.93 10.36 -5.55
N MET A 49 6.87 11.63 -6.01
CA MET A 49 5.78 12.08 -6.88
C MET A 49 5.69 11.26 -8.17
N ASN A 50 6.82 11.02 -8.85
CA ASN A 50 6.86 10.20 -10.05
C ASN A 50 6.38 8.77 -9.78
N MET A 51 6.83 8.17 -8.67
CA MET A 51 6.43 6.83 -8.25
C MET A 51 4.93 6.75 -7.98
N PHE A 52 4.35 7.69 -7.23
CA PHE A 52 2.91 7.72 -6.96
C PHE A 52 2.05 7.93 -8.21
N LEU A 53 2.51 8.72 -9.17
CA LEU A 53 1.79 8.92 -10.44
C LEU A 53 1.90 7.71 -11.38
N THR A 54 2.89 6.84 -11.18
CA THR A 54 3.10 5.65 -12.02
C THR A 54 2.43 4.40 -11.45
N TRP A 55 2.48 4.23 -10.12
CA TRP A 55 2.01 3.02 -9.42
C TRP A 55 0.75 3.24 -8.57
N GLY A 56 0.37 4.50 -8.34
CA GLY A 56 -0.87 4.89 -7.68
C GLY A 56 -2.03 5.00 -8.67
N ALA A 57 -3.25 4.83 -8.16
CA ALA A 57 -4.45 4.92 -8.96
C ALA A 57 -4.79 6.39 -9.27
N VAL A 58 -4.50 6.81 -10.51
CA VAL A 58 -4.88 8.13 -11.03
C VAL A 58 -6.18 7.97 -11.82
N PRO A 59 -7.33 8.49 -11.36
CA PRO A 59 -8.63 8.24 -11.98
C PRO A 59 -8.67 8.59 -13.47
N GLY A 60 -8.06 9.70 -13.87
CA GLY A 60 -8.01 10.09 -15.29
C GLY A 60 -7.24 9.11 -16.16
N CYS A 61 -6.17 8.48 -15.65
CA CYS A 61 -5.45 7.42 -16.36
C CYS A 61 -6.30 6.14 -16.44
N VAL A 62 -6.95 5.77 -15.34
CA VAL A 62 -7.80 4.57 -15.27
C VAL A 62 -9.03 4.65 -16.17
N THR A 63 -9.63 5.84 -16.31
CA THR A 63 -10.78 6.05 -17.18
C THR A 63 -10.42 6.36 -18.64
N GLY A 64 -9.13 6.51 -18.95
CA GLY A 64 -8.66 6.93 -20.27
C GLY A 64 -8.99 8.39 -20.62
N GLN A 65 -9.29 9.23 -19.62
CA GLN A 65 -9.57 10.66 -19.83
C GLN A 65 -8.29 11.47 -20.10
N ILE A 66 -7.14 11.00 -19.59
CA ILE A 66 -5.83 11.62 -19.80
C ILE A 66 -4.78 10.55 -20.13
N ASP A 67 -3.76 10.94 -20.87
CA ASP A 67 -2.61 10.08 -21.20
C ASP A 67 -1.36 10.42 -20.36
N GLY A 68 -1.44 11.44 -19.50
CA GLY A 68 -0.39 11.84 -18.60
C GLY A 68 -0.74 13.02 -17.71
N VAL A 69 0.03 13.20 -16.64
CA VAL A 69 -0.15 14.26 -15.65
C VAL A 69 0.97 15.28 -15.80
N ASN A 70 0.62 16.54 -16.04
CA ASN A 70 1.57 17.65 -16.04
C ASN A 70 1.79 18.14 -14.59
N THR A 71 3.01 17.99 -14.10
CA THR A 71 3.40 18.31 -12.72
C THR A 71 3.99 19.73 -12.57
N GLY A 72 4.01 20.52 -13.65
CA GLY A 72 4.74 21.80 -13.72
C GLY A 72 6.25 21.66 -13.87
N MET A 73 6.81 20.46 -13.61
CA MET A 73 8.23 20.13 -13.81
C MET A 73 8.48 19.12 -14.95
N GLY A 74 7.40 18.65 -15.58
CA GLY A 74 7.41 17.62 -16.62
C GLY A 74 6.07 16.89 -16.68
N ILE A 75 5.93 16.04 -17.69
CA ILE A 75 4.76 15.16 -17.86
C ILE A 75 5.16 13.76 -17.39
N VAL A 76 4.35 13.17 -16.51
CA VAL A 76 4.40 11.75 -16.19
C VAL A 76 3.32 11.07 -17.00
N ASN A 77 3.70 10.23 -17.95
CA ASN A 77 2.75 9.49 -18.77
C ASN A 77 2.00 8.46 -17.91
N CYS A 78 0.74 8.22 -18.24
CA CYS A 78 -0.01 7.14 -17.63
C CYS A 78 0.68 5.79 -17.90
N PRO A 79 0.63 4.83 -16.96
CA PRO A 79 1.19 3.51 -17.16
C PRO A 79 0.47 2.79 -18.31
N ALA A 80 1.15 1.84 -18.96
CA ALA A 80 0.60 1.10 -20.09
C ALA A 80 -0.67 0.30 -19.75
N ILE A 81 -0.86 -0.05 -18.48
CA ILE A 81 -2.04 -0.75 -17.95
C ILE A 81 -2.53 0.01 -16.71
N PRO A 82 -3.30 1.11 -16.87
CA PRO A 82 -3.78 1.92 -15.75
C PRO A 82 -4.64 1.14 -14.76
N GLU A 83 -5.39 0.14 -15.19
CA GLU A 83 -6.29 -0.65 -14.32
C GLU A 83 -5.53 -1.45 -13.27
N LEU A 84 -4.28 -1.85 -13.57
CA LEU A 84 -3.41 -2.52 -12.62
C LEU A 84 -3.09 -1.64 -11.41
N THR A 85 -3.13 -0.31 -11.59
CA THR A 85 -2.88 0.64 -10.51
C THR A 85 -3.91 0.59 -9.39
N LEU A 86 -5.13 0.09 -9.66
CA LEU A 86 -6.14 -0.14 -8.63
C LEU A 86 -5.70 -1.18 -7.59
N ILE A 87 -4.84 -2.12 -8.00
CA ILE A 87 -4.27 -3.14 -7.12
C ILE A 87 -2.94 -2.64 -6.57
N THR A 88 -2.03 -2.13 -7.40
CA THR A 88 -0.70 -1.72 -6.90
C THR A 88 -0.80 -0.57 -5.91
N SER A 89 -1.79 0.34 -6.05
CA SER A 89 -1.99 1.45 -5.12
C SER A 89 -2.29 1.01 -3.70
N THR A 90 -2.85 -0.18 -3.49
CA THR A 90 -3.18 -0.66 -2.13
C THR A 90 -1.96 -1.08 -1.33
N PHE A 91 -0.80 -1.23 -1.97
CA PHE A 91 0.48 -1.57 -1.32
C PHE A 91 1.40 -0.37 -1.13
N MET A 92 1.04 0.79 -1.70
CA MET A 92 1.89 1.97 -1.70
C MET A 92 1.75 2.75 -0.39
N HIS A 93 2.85 3.26 0.16
CA HIS A 93 2.87 4.01 1.41
C HIS A 93 3.64 5.34 1.28
N GLY A 94 3.18 6.36 2.01
CA GLY A 94 3.73 7.72 1.95
C GLY A 94 4.88 7.99 2.92
N GLY A 95 5.29 6.98 3.67
CA GLY A 95 6.23 7.12 4.78
C GLY A 95 5.97 6.09 5.88
N ILE A 96 6.89 5.99 6.83
CA ILE A 96 6.87 4.94 7.87
C ILE A 96 5.62 5.00 8.76
N MET A 97 5.10 6.20 9.04
CA MET A 97 3.89 6.33 9.85
C MET A 97 2.65 5.80 9.12
N HIS A 98 2.58 5.99 7.80
CA HIS A 98 1.50 5.44 6.99
C HIS A 98 1.57 3.90 6.97
N LEU A 99 2.75 3.32 6.72
CA LEU A 99 2.96 1.87 6.79
C LEU A 99 2.64 1.31 8.18
N GLY A 100 3.22 1.89 9.23
CA GLY A 100 3.04 1.42 10.61
C GLY A 100 1.59 1.44 11.05
N GLY A 101 0.85 2.51 10.69
CA GLY A 101 -0.59 2.58 10.90
C GLY A 101 -1.32 1.45 10.20
N ASN A 102 -1.14 1.28 8.89
CA ASN A 102 -1.83 0.24 8.12
C ASN A 102 -1.51 -1.17 8.63
N MET A 103 -0.24 -1.46 8.94
CA MET A 103 0.16 -2.77 9.45
C MET A 103 -0.42 -3.05 10.84
N LEU A 104 -0.57 -2.04 11.69
CA LEU A 104 -1.25 -2.18 12.98
C LEU A 104 -2.72 -2.59 12.77
N PHE A 105 -3.45 -1.91 11.88
CA PHE A 105 -4.85 -2.27 11.57
C PHE A 105 -4.96 -3.65 10.91
N LEU A 106 -4.08 -3.95 9.95
CA LEU A 106 -4.06 -5.25 9.29
C LEU A 106 -3.77 -6.38 10.28
N TRP A 107 -2.87 -6.16 11.25
CA TRP A 107 -2.58 -7.13 12.31
C TRP A 107 -3.75 -7.35 13.28
N ILE A 108 -4.47 -6.28 13.65
CA ILE A 108 -5.58 -6.35 14.62
C ILE A 108 -6.87 -6.89 14.01
N PHE A 109 -7.10 -6.67 12.70
CA PHE A 109 -8.38 -7.03 12.08
C PHE A 109 -8.26 -8.13 11.01
N GLY A 110 -7.10 -8.28 10.39
CA GLY A 110 -6.89 -9.25 9.32
C GLY A 110 -6.98 -10.69 9.81
N ASP A 111 -6.43 -10.97 10.98
CA ASP A 111 -6.46 -12.30 11.59
C ASP A 111 -7.89 -12.77 11.92
N ASN A 112 -8.76 -11.88 12.37
CA ASN A 112 -10.18 -12.16 12.60
C ASN A 112 -10.94 -12.48 11.32
N ILE A 113 -10.68 -11.72 10.25
CA ILE A 113 -11.28 -11.98 8.94
C ILE A 113 -10.81 -13.34 8.43
N GLU A 114 -9.51 -13.63 8.54
CA GLU A 114 -8.93 -14.90 8.13
C GLU A 114 -9.43 -16.07 8.99
N ALA A 115 -9.62 -15.89 10.31
CA ALA A 115 -10.20 -16.92 11.18
C ALA A 115 -11.65 -17.23 10.84
N LYS A 116 -12.42 -16.22 10.41
CA LYS A 116 -13.86 -16.35 10.13
C LYS A 116 -14.16 -16.84 8.71
N PHE A 117 -13.35 -16.45 7.73
CA PHE A 117 -13.61 -16.70 6.32
C PHE A 117 -12.51 -17.50 5.61
N GLY A 118 -11.33 -17.63 6.22
CA GLY A 118 -10.29 -18.53 5.75
C GLY A 118 -10.76 -19.97 5.86
N ARG A 119 -10.78 -20.67 4.72
CA ARG A 119 -11.09 -22.10 4.65
C ARG A 119 -9.82 -22.93 4.87
#